data_AF-A0A2H0UZ18-F1
#
_entry.id   AF-A0A2H0UZ18-F1
#
_cell.length_a   1.000
_cell.length_b   1.000
_cell.length_c   1.000
_cell.angle_alpha   90.00
_cell.angle_beta   90.00
_cell.angle_gamma   90.00
#
_symmetry.space_group_name_H-M   'P 1'
#
loop_
_entity.id
_entity.type
_entity.pdbx_description
1 polymer ?
#
loop_
_entity_poly.entity_id
_entity_poly.type
_entity_poly.pdbx_seq_one_letter_code
_entity_poly.pdbx_strand_id
1 'polypeptide(L)'
;MNRGGGGGGGGYQYNASYAVTAEDYTVTVGAGGAGEISTDFSTGDNGTDSVFGTITAIGGGGGGSRRVSDGANGGSGGGGGSNDSTAGLGGTGSQGYNGGDATTSSTHGSGGGGGASAAGANASGDTGGNGGDGISNSISGSAVMYAGGGGGGAASTASAAGTGGSGGGGRGSGSAGVSVAGTANTGGGGGGGTDVQMEGANGGSGIVIIRYPTP
;
A
#
# COMPACT_ATOMS: atom_id res chain seq x y z
N MET A 1 11.87 0.19 19.44
CA MET A 1 11.75 1.27 18.43
C MET A 1 10.69 0.91 17.39
N ASN A 2 9.70 1.76 17.10
CA ASN A 2 8.57 1.53 16.20
C ASN A 2 8.90 1.83 14.75
N ARG A 3 8.67 0.84 13.89
CA ARG A 3 9.13 0.84 12.50
C ARG A 3 8.08 0.11 11.68
N GLY A 4 7.32 0.88 10.90
CA GLY A 4 6.16 0.40 10.17
C GLY A 4 6.51 0.03 8.73
N GLY A 5 6.00 -1.10 8.27
CA GLY A 5 6.00 -1.45 6.85
C GLY A 5 5.07 -0.54 6.05
N GLY A 6 5.30 -0.43 4.74
CA GLY A 6 4.41 0.30 3.84
C GLY A 6 3.11 -0.47 3.57
N GLY A 7 1.99 0.22 3.41
CA GLY A 7 0.73 -0.41 3.00
C GLY A 7 0.78 -0.91 1.55
N GLY A 8 0.10 -2.01 1.25
CA GLY A 8 -0.07 -2.50 -0.11
C GLY A 8 -1.07 -1.66 -0.91
N GLY A 9 -0.91 -1.61 -2.22
CA GLY A 9 -1.94 -1.08 -3.11
C GLY A 9 -3.20 -1.95 -3.10
N GLY A 10 -4.34 -1.37 -3.48
CA GLY A 10 -5.55 -2.12 -3.76
C GLY A 10 -5.38 -3.09 -4.93
N GLY A 11 -6.35 -3.97 -5.13
CA GLY A 11 -6.45 -4.78 -6.33
C GLY A 11 -6.78 -3.91 -7.54
N TYR A 12 -6.06 -4.12 -8.64
CA TYR A 12 -6.39 -3.51 -9.92
C TYR A 12 -7.24 -4.49 -10.74
N GLN A 13 -8.44 -4.07 -11.14
CA GLN A 13 -9.32 -4.85 -11.99
C GLN A 13 -9.71 -4.07 -13.24
N TYR A 14 -9.69 -4.74 -14.39
CA TYR A 14 -10.07 -4.15 -15.66
C TYR A 14 -10.73 -5.19 -16.55
N ASN A 15 -11.92 -4.85 -17.08
CA ASN A 15 -12.63 -5.68 -18.03
C ASN A 15 -13.25 -4.82 -19.14
N ALA A 16 -12.59 -4.79 -20.29
CA ALA A 16 -13.06 -4.05 -21.47
C ALA A 16 -14.33 -4.64 -22.09
N SER A 17 -14.66 -5.90 -21.77
CA SER A 17 -15.80 -6.63 -22.33
C SER A 17 -17.02 -6.61 -21.41
N TYR A 18 -16.96 -5.92 -20.27
CA TYR A 18 -18.11 -5.78 -19.39
C TYR A 18 -19.18 -4.92 -20.08
N ALA A 19 -20.35 -5.51 -20.32
CA ALA A 19 -21.45 -4.80 -20.96
C ALA A 19 -22.03 -3.77 -20.01
N VAL A 20 -22.12 -2.52 -20.45
CA VAL A 20 -22.79 -1.43 -19.74
C VAL A 20 -24.03 -1.06 -20.57
N THR A 21 -25.20 -1.28 -19.98
CA THR A 21 -26.52 -1.03 -20.58
C THR A 21 -27.25 0.08 -19.84
N ALA A 22 -28.37 0.55 -20.39
CA ALA A 22 -29.17 1.58 -19.74
C ALA A 22 -29.96 0.98 -18.56
N GLU A 23 -29.40 1.09 -17.36
CA GLU A 23 -30.01 0.67 -16.09
C GLU A 23 -29.37 1.44 -14.92
N ASP A 24 -29.92 1.26 -13.72
CA ASP A 24 -29.34 1.79 -12.50
C ASP A 24 -28.20 0.90 -12.00
N TYR A 25 -27.03 1.50 -11.75
CA TYR A 25 -25.86 0.80 -11.24
C TYR A 25 -25.59 1.15 -9.77
N THR A 26 -25.42 0.12 -8.93
CA THR A 26 -24.80 0.29 -7.61
C THR A 26 -23.28 0.22 -7.77
N VAL A 27 -22.58 1.26 -7.30
CA VAL A 27 -21.13 1.35 -7.35
C VAL A 27 -20.60 1.58 -5.95
N THR A 28 -19.67 0.73 -5.52
CA THR A 28 -18.95 0.91 -4.25
C THR A 28 -17.54 1.37 -4.54
N VAL A 29 -17.13 2.48 -3.93
CA VAL A 29 -15.74 2.93 -3.94
C VAL A 29 -15.15 2.64 -2.57
N GLY A 30 -14.12 1.81 -2.56
CA GLY A 30 -13.41 1.43 -1.36
C GLY A 30 -12.63 2.59 -0.74
N ALA A 31 -12.63 2.66 0.59
CA ALA A 31 -11.76 3.55 1.34
C ALA A 31 -10.33 2.96 1.39
N GLY A 32 -9.34 3.84 1.51
CA GLY A 32 -7.99 3.41 1.87
C GLY A 32 -7.93 2.91 3.31
N GLY A 33 -6.99 2.01 3.60
CA GLY A 33 -6.76 1.55 4.97
C GLY A 33 -6.23 2.66 5.88
N ALA A 34 -6.66 2.67 7.13
CA ALA A 34 -6.13 3.58 8.13
C ALA A 34 -4.69 3.20 8.50
N GLY A 35 -3.82 4.19 8.54
CA GLY A 35 -2.51 4.04 9.16
C GLY A 35 -2.66 4.07 10.68
N GLU A 36 -1.91 3.21 11.36
CA GLU A 36 -2.05 3.04 12.81
C GLU A 36 -1.00 3.82 13.60
N ILE A 37 -1.43 4.22 14.81
CA ILE A 37 -0.56 4.87 15.79
C ILE A 37 0.13 3.78 16.60
N SER A 38 1.44 3.96 16.81
CA SER A 38 2.29 3.02 17.56
C SER A 38 1.77 2.60 18.95
N THR A 39 0.79 3.28 19.54
CA THR A 39 0.24 2.94 20.86
C THR A 39 -0.65 1.71 20.83
N ASP A 40 -1.20 1.33 19.68
CA ASP A 40 -2.37 0.45 19.60
C ASP A 40 -2.03 -1.02 19.25
N PHE A 41 -0.75 -1.37 19.23
CA PHE A 41 -0.29 -2.76 19.12
C PHE A 41 -0.75 -3.50 17.84
N SER A 42 -1.24 -2.80 16.81
CA SER A 42 -1.83 -3.37 15.60
C SER A 42 -0.95 -3.18 14.36
N THR A 43 -1.19 -3.98 13.33
CA THR A 43 -0.81 -3.66 11.94
C THR A 43 -1.71 -2.53 11.43
N GLY A 44 -1.30 -1.82 10.38
CA GLY A 44 -2.22 -0.93 9.67
C GLY A 44 -3.50 -1.67 9.24
N ASP A 45 -4.60 -0.95 9.11
CA ASP A 45 -5.85 -1.51 8.63
C ASP A 45 -5.77 -1.81 7.13
N ASN A 46 -6.50 -2.85 6.71
CA ASN A 46 -6.73 -3.09 5.29
C ASN A 46 -7.67 -2.03 4.72
N GLY A 47 -7.48 -1.69 3.44
CA GLY A 47 -8.48 -0.93 2.69
C GLY A 47 -9.77 -1.73 2.49
N THR A 48 -10.85 -1.05 2.10
CA THR A 48 -12.11 -1.70 1.74
C THR A 48 -12.24 -1.88 0.23
N ASP A 49 -13.09 -2.82 -0.18
CA ASP A 49 -13.22 -3.21 -1.58
C ASP A 49 -13.95 -2.16 -2.41
N SER A 50 -13.55 -2.03 -3.68
CA SER A 50 -14.33 -1.33 -4.71
C SER A 50 -15.08 -2.36 -5.57
N VAL A 51 -16.35 -2.10 -5.85
CA VAL A 51 -17.23 -3.08 -6.51
C VAL A 51 -18.04 -2.41 -7.62
N PHE A 52 -18.02 -3.04 -8.80
CA PHE A 52 -18.91 -2.74 -9.92
C PHE A 52 -19.45 -4.05 -10.52
N GLY A 53 -20.73 -4.34 -10.27
CA GLY A 53 -21.35 -5.59 -10.70
C GLY A 53 -20.63 -6.81 -10.11
N THR A 54 -20.09 -7.67 -10.97
CA THR A 54 -19.31 -8.86 -10.57
C THR A 54 -17.81 -8.60 -10.44
N ILE A 55 -17.35 -7.38 -10.70
CA ILE A 55 -15.94 -6.99 -10.61
C ILE A 55 -15.69 -6.43 -9.20
N THR A 56 -14.86 -7.14 -8.43
CA THR A 56 -14.42 -6.73 -7.10
C THR A 56 -12.91 -6.51 -7.09
N ALA A 57 -12.51 -5.27 -6.81
CA ALA A 57 -11.14 -4.89 -6.50
C ALA A 57 -10.96 -4.92 -4.98
N ILE A 58 -10.15 -5.86 -4.49
CA ILE A 58 -9.94 -6.06 -3.05
C ILE A 58 -9.09 -4.93 -2.48
N GLY A 59 -9.44 -4.42 -1.30
CA GLY A 59 -8.66 -3.39 -0.62
C GLY A 59 -7.20 -3.79 -0.33
N GLY A 60 -6.30 -2.81 -0.28
CA GLY A 60 -4.87 -3.05 -0.03
C GLY A 60 -4.58 -3.55 1.39
N GLY A 61 -3.53 -4.36 1.54
CA GLY A 61 -3.09 -4.89 2.84
C GLY A 61 -2.40 -3.82 3.69
N GLY A 62 -2.71 -3.76 4.99
CA GLY A 62 -2.03 -2.88 5.93
C GLY A 62 -0.58 -3.25 6.21
N GLY A 63 0.27 -2.25 6.50
CA GLY A 63 1.68 -2.47 6.83
C GLY A 63 1.88 -3.08 8.22
N GLY A 64 2.90 -3.92 8.36
CA GLY A 64 3.32 -4.47 9.64
C GLY A 64 3.82 -3.39 10.59
N SER A 65 3.76 -3.64 11.90
CA SER A 65 4.21 -2.72 12.94
C SER A 65 5.35 -3.33 13.77
N ARG A 66 5.74 -2.66 14.85
CA ARG A 66 6.79 -3.21 15.73
C ARG A 66 6.39 -4.55 16.33
N ARG A 67 5.20 -4.62 16.93
CA ARG A 67 4.82 -5.80 17.73
C ARG A 67 4.10 -6.86 16.92
N VAL A 68 3.44 -6.46 15.83
CA VAL A 68 2.90 -7.38 14.83
C VAL A 68 3.69 -7.14 13.56
N SER A 69 4.82 -7.82 13.46
CA SER A 69 5.82 -7.51 12.44
C SER A 69 5.36 -7.84 11.03
N ASP A 70 4.51 -8.85 10.85
CA ASP A 70 4.09 -9.23 9.51
C ASP A 70 3.10 -8.23 8.91
N GLY A 71 3.27 -7.92 7.62
CA GLY A 71 2.30 -7.15 6.86
C GLY A 71 1.02 -7.94 6.63
N ALA A 72 -0.11 -7.24 6.52
CA ALA A 72 -1.39 -7.87 6.26
C ALA A 72 -1.55 -8.24 4.77
N ASN A 73 -2.31 -9.30 4.52
CA ASN A 73 -2.70 -9.70 3.16
C ASN A 73 -3.80 -8.76 2.63
N GLY A 74 -3.89 -8.61 1.31
CA GLY A 74 -4.93 -7.81 0.66
C GLY A 74 -4.98 -8.02 -0.85
N GLY A 75 -5.53 -7.03 -1.57
CA GLY A 75 -5.41 -6.94 -3.03
C GLY A 75 -3.94 -7.01 -3.44
N SER A 76 -3.12 -6.10 -2.92
CA SER A 76 -1.67 -6.26 -2.81
C SER A 76 -1.27 -6.32 -1.32
N GLY A 77 -0.20 -7.04 -1.01
CA GLY A 77 0.22 -7.27 0.38
C GLY A 77 0.95 -6.08 1.02
N GLY A 78 0.75 -5.85 2.31
CA GLY A 78 1.51 -4.86 3.08
C GLY A 78 2.94 -5.30 3.35
N GLY A 79 3.86 -4.37 3.55
CA GLY A 79 5.25 -4.65 3.90
C GLY A 79 5.41 -5.04 5.38
N GLY A 80 6.43 -5.83 5.68
CA GLY A 80 6.77 -6.20 7.06
C GLY A 80 7.28 -5.01 7.87
N GLY A 81 6.80 -4.88 9.10
CA GLY A 81 7.40 -4.08 10.16
C GLY A 81 8.57 -4.79 10.83
N SER A 82 9.32 -4.06 11.64
CA SER A 82 10.47 -4.61 12.38
C SER A 82 10.41 -4.29 13.86
N ASN A 83 10.95 -5.21 14.67
CA ASN A 83 11.30 -4.95 16.05
C ASN A 83 12.72 -5.42 16.38
N ASP A 84 13.10 -5.20 17.63
CA ASP A 84 14.45 -5.46 18.14
C ASP A 84 14.83 -6.97 18.16
N SER A 85 13.95 -7.88 17.73
CA SER A 85 14.15 -9.34 17.80
C SER A 85 13.62 -10.13 16.60
N THR A 86 12.69 -9.58 15.81
CA THR A 86 12.09 -10.24 14.65
C THR A 86 11.95 -9.28 13.47
N ALA A 87 12.23 -9.80 12.27
CA ALA A 87 11.87 -9.18 11.02
C ALA A 87 10.51 -9.73 10.58
N GLY A 88 9.57 -8.82 10.32
CA GLY A 88 8.28 -9.18 9.77
C GLY A 88 8.36 -9.55 8.32
N LEU A 89 7.53 -10.51 7.93
CA LEU A 89 7.35 -10.87 6.53
C LEU A 89 6.37 -9.91 5.85
N GLY A 90 6.54 -9.73 4.54
CA GLY A 90 5.53 -9.09 3.72
C GLY A 90 4.25 -9.92 3.66
N GLY A 91 3.11 -9.24 3.67
CA GLY A 91 1.81 -9.83 3.38
C GLY A 91 1.70 -10.26 1.92
N THR A 92 0.76 -11.14 1.64
CA THR A 92 0.48 -11.67 0.30
C THR A 92 -0.52 -10.82 -0.47
N GLY A 93 -0.28 -10.65 -1.78
CA GLY A 93 -1.20 -10.03 -2.71
C GLY A 93 -2.07 -11.07 -3.41
N SER A 94 -3.39 -10.93 -3.33
CA SER A 94 -4.33 -11.83 -4.01
C SER A 94 -4.65 -11.41 -5.45
N GLN A 95 -4.54 -10.11 -5.75
CA GLN A 95 -4.85 -9.50 -7.05
C GLN A 95 -3.69 -8.63 -7.57
N GLY A 96 -2.67 -8.41 -6.75
CA GLY A 96 -1.41 -7.77 -7.06
C GLY A 96 -0.25 -8.58 -6.47
N TYR A 97 0.80 -7.89 -6.05
CA TYR A 97 2.01 -8.55 -5.57
C TYR A 97 2.14 -8.48 -4.05
N ASN A 98 3.04 -9.31 -3.52
CA ASN A 98 3.37 -9.36 -2.10
C ASN A 98 4.10 -8.09 -1.64
N GLY A 99 4.00 -7.79 -0.35
CA GLY A 99 4.88 -6.84 0.30
C GLY A 99 6.31 -7.38 0.44
N GLY A 100 7.24 -6.49 0.73
CA GLY A 100 8.61 -6.83 1.08
C GLY A 100 8.77 -7.10 2.57
N ASP A 101 9.78 -7.89 2.90
CA ASP A 101 10.15 -8.24 4.26
C ASP A 101 10.91 -7.09 4.94
N ALA A 102 10.81 -7.01 6.27
CA ALA A 102 11.71 -6.21 7.06
C ALA A 102 13.10 -6.86 7.20
N THR A 103 14.05 -6.19 7.84
CA THR A 103 15.39 -6.76 8.09
C THR A 103 15.63 -7.06 9.58
N THR A 104 16.41 -8.11 9.84
CA THR A 104 16.81 -8.57 11.18
C THR A 104 18.07 -7.89 11.71
N SER A 105 18.66 -6.93 10.96
CA SER A 105 19.87 -6.22 11.41
C SER A 105 19.57 -5.32 12.61
N SER A 106 20.61 -4.94 13.37
CA SER A 106 20.54 -3.93 14.45
C SER A 106 19.99 -2.58 14.01
N THR A 107 19.91 -2.37 12.69
CA THR A 107 19.40 -1.17 12.07
C THR A 107 17.94 -1.30 11.61
N HIS A 108 17.31 -2.47 11.64
CA HIS A 108 15.87 -2.76 11.47
C HIS A 108 15.04 -1.83 10.54
N GLY A 109 15.40 -1.64 9.26
CA GLY A 109 14.48 -1.05 8.27
C GLY A 109 13.21 -1.91 8.05
N SER A 110 12.12 -1.29 7.58
CA SER A 110 10.84 -1.96 7.30
C SER A 110 10.60 -2.18 5.80
N GLY A 111 9.87 -3.23 5.43
CA GLY A 111 9.59 -3.57 4.04
C GLY A 111 8.58 -2.64 3.37
N GLY A 112 8.68 -2.50 2.05
CA GLY A 112 7.70 -1.77 1.25
C GLY A 112 6.44 -2.60 0.96
N GLY A 113 5.30 -1.95 0.73
CA GLY A 113 4.08 -2.61 0.31
C GLY A 113 4.12 -3.03 -1.16
N GLY A 114 3.42 -4.11 -1.50
CA GLY A 114 3.24 -4.56 -2.88
C GLY A 114 2.35 -3.61 -3.67
N GLY A 115 2.65 -3.47 -4.96
CA GLY A 115 1.80 -2.80 -5.92
C GLY A 115 1.11 -3.78 -6.85
N ALA A 116 0.32 -3.26 -7.78
CA ALA A 116 -0.38 -4.08 -8.77
C ALA A 116 0.54 -4.68 -9.86
N SER A 117 1.75 -4.14 -10.10
CA SER A 117 2.68 -4.65 -11.13
C SER A 117 4.03 -5.14 -10.60
N ALA A 118 4.37 -4.86 -9.34
CA ALA A 118 5.60 -5.31 -8.72
C ALA A 118 5.44 -5.56 -7.22
N ALA A 119 6.23 -6.50 -6.69
CA ALA A 119 6.34 -6.70 -5.25
C ALA A 119 7.00 -5.49 -4.56
N GLY A 120 6.67 -5.30 -3.29
CA GLY A 120 7.40 -4.37 -2.44
C GLY A 120 8.83 -4.83 -2.23
N ALA A 121 9.78 -3.90 -2.16
CA ALA A 121 11.16 -4.23 -1.88
C ALA A 121 11.34 -4.55 -0.38
N ASN A 122 12.21 -5.52 -0.10
CA ASN A 122 12.65 -5.78 1.25
C ASN A 122 13.46 -4.60 1.80
N ALA A 123 13.46 -4.43 3.12
CA ALA A 123 14.34 -3.47 3.78
C ALA A 123 15.82 -3.82 3.57
N SER A 124 16.68 -2.80 3.56
CA SER A 124 18.13 -2.98 3.45
C SER A 124 18.84 -2.17 4.54
N GLY A 125 19.33 -2.86 5.57
CA GLY A 125 19.96 -2.22 6.71
C GLY A 125 19.03 -1.27 7.45
N ASP A 126 19.37 0.02 7.48
CA ASP A 126 18.56 1.06 8.13
C ASP A 126 17.52 1.69 7.18
N THR A 127 17.56 1.33 5.90
CA THR A 127 16.76 1.91 4.84
C THR A 127 15.45 1.13 4.65
N GLY A 128 14.35 1.87 4.59
CA GLY A 128 13.03 1.30 4.30
C GLY A 128 12.94 0.78 2.86
N GLY A 129 12.20 -0.31 2.66
CA GLY A 129 11.96 -0.89 1.34
C GLY A 129 11.02 -0.01 0.50
N ASN A 130 11.32 0.17 -0.78
CA ASN A 130 10.44 0.87 -1.71
C ASN A 130 9.14 0.09 -1.93
N GLY A 131 8.03 0.82 -2.10
CA GLY A 131 6.76 0.24 -2.52
C GLY A 131 6.82 -0.25 -3.97
N GLY A 132 6.08 -1.32 -4.26
CA GLY A 132 5.94 -1.87 -5.60
C GLY A 132 5.12 -0.96 -6.51
N ASP A 133 5.46 -0.90 -7.79
CA ASP A 133 4.75 -0.08 -8.76
C ASP A 133 3.33 -0.61 -9.04
N GLY A 134 2.45 0.34 -9.39
CA GLY A 134 1.10 0.10 -9.88
C GLY A 134 1.03 -0.25 -11.36
N ILE A 135 -0.19 -0.28 -11.92
CA ILE A 135 -0.45 -0.56 -13.33
C ILE A 135 -0.97 0.70 -14.05
N SER A 136 -0.53 0.88 -15.30
CA SER A 136 -1.03 1.94 -16.19
C SER A 136 -2.32 1.53 -16.90
N ASN A 137 -3.33 2.41 -16.92
CA ASN A 137 -4.53 2.24 -17.74
C ASN A 137 -4.96 3.59 -18.35
N SER A 138 -5.36 3.57 -19.62
CA SER A 138 -5.85 4.73 -20.38
C SER A 138 -7.38 4.88 -20.42
N ILE A 139 -8.11 4.14 -19.58
CA ILE A 139 -9.58 4.12 -19.54
C ILE A 139 -10.18 5.54 -19.40
N SER A 140 -9.53 6.44 -18.65
CA SER A 140 -9.94 7.84 -18.47
C SER A 140 -9.59 8.78 -19.63
N GLY A 141 -9.00 8.28 -20.72
CA GLY A 141 -8.64 9.06 -21.91
C GLY A 141 -7.14 9.29 -22.10
N SER A 142 -6.33 9.08 -21.05
CA SER A 142 -4.86 9.10 -21.09
C SER A 142 -4.31 8.09 -20.08
N ALA A 143 -3.07 7.65 -20.26
CA ALA A 143 -2.42 6.73 -19.33
C ALA A 143 -2.31 7.33 -17.92
N VAL A 144 -2.91 6.65 -16.94
CA VAL A 144 -2.81 6.96 -15.51
C VAL A 144 -2.38 5.69 -14.77
N MET A 145 -1.53 5.84 -13.76
CA MET A 145 -1.07 4.75 -12.92
C MET A 145 -2.00 4.57 -11.70
N TYR A 146 -2.32 3.32 -11.36
CA TYR A 146 -3.18 2.97 -10.22
C TYR A 146 -2.55 1.86 -9.38
N ALA A 147 -2.91 1.79 -8.10
CA ALA A 147 -2.56 0.72 -7.17
C ALA A 147 -1.05 0.55 -6.92
N GLY A 148 -0.33 1.65 -6.71
CA GLY A 148 1.06 1.62 -6.24
C GLY A 148 1.15 1.31 -4.74
N GLY A 149 2.13 0.52 -4.32
CA GLY A 149 2.40 0.21 -2.92
C GLY A 149 3.11 1.35 -2.18
N GLY A 150 2.94 1.44 -0.87
CA GLY A 150 3.62 2.41 -0.01
C GLY A 150 5.05 2.01 0.33
N GLY A 151 5.91 2.99 0.57
CA GLY A 151 7.28 2.76 1.03
C GLY A 151 7.36 2.47 2.52
N GLY A 152 8.26 1.57 2.92
CA GLY A 152 8.53 1.23 4.30
C GLY A 152 9.21 2.35 5.08
N GLY A 153 8.95 2.40 6.38
CA GLY A 153 9.63 3.30 7.32
C GLY A 153 11.11 2.97 7.45
N ALA A 154 11.92 4.01 7.64
CA ALA A 154 13.32 3.86 7.95
C ALA A 154 13.53 3.46 9.41
N ALA A 155 14.75 3.04 9.74
CA ALA A 155 15.16 2.77 11.11
C ALA A 155 15.06 3.97 12.06
N SER A 156 15.31 5.14 11.50
CA SER A 156 15.51 6.40 12.20
C SER A 156 15.26 7.58 11.26
N THR A 157 15.11 8.78 11.82
CA THR A 157 15.00 10.03 11.04
C THR A 157 16.32 10.46 10.39
N ALA A 158 17.42 9.73 10.55
CA ALA A 158 18.66 9.98 9.81
C ALA A 158 18.80 9.06 8.58
N SER A 159 18.00 7.99 8.52
CA SER A 159 18.09 6.93 7.51
C SER A 159 17.11 7.16 6.36
N ALA A 160 17.42 6.63 5.17
CA ALA A 160 16.55 6.78 4.01
C ALA A 160 15.25 5.99 4.17
N ALA A 161 14.11 6.61 3.88
CA ALA A 161 12.83 5.93 3.82
C ALA A 161 12.62 5.26 2.47
N GLY A 162 11.77 4.24 2.42
CA GLY A 162 11.30 3.68 1.16
C GLY A 162 10.44 4.70 0.40
N THR A 163 10.66 4.82 -0.91
CA THR A 163 9.77 5.57 -1.80
C THR A 163 8.46 4.80 -2.00
N GLY A 164 7.35 5.52 -2.17
CA GLY A 164 6.12 4.90 -2.67
C GLY A 164 6.27 4.50 -4.14
N GLY A 165 5.55 3.46 -4.55
CA GLY A 165 5.48 3.01 -5.93
C GLY A 165 4.61 3.94 -6.80
N SER A 166 4.86 3.90 -8.10
CA SER A 166 4.07 4.61 -9.10
C SER A 166 2.60 4.19 -9.01
N GLY A 167 1.66 5.12 -9.19
CA GLY A 167 0.23 4.84 -8.98
C GLY A 167 -0.28 5.25 -7.60
N GLY A 168 0.40 6.21 -6.98
CA GLY A 168 -0.06 6.91 -5.78
C GLY A 168 0.37 6.28 -4.46
N GLY A 169 1.42 5.45 -4.46
CA GLY A 169 2.02 4.97 -3.21
C GLY A 169 2.61 6.12 -2.40
N GLY A 170 2.35 6.12 -1.10
CA GLY A 170 2.93 7.06 -0.14
C GLY A 170 4.36 6.67 0.24
N ARG A 171 5.25 7.65 0.40
CA ARG A 171 6.62 7.42 0.90
C ARG A 171 6.59 7.14 2.41
N GLY A 172 7.46 6.25 2.88
CA GLY A 172 7.70 6.05 4.31
C GLY A 172 8.33 7.28 4.98
N SER A 173 8.38 7.24 6.31
CA SER A 173 9.07 8.23 7.13
C SER A 173 10.57 7.90 7.27
N GLY A 174 11.40 8.94 7.41
CA GLY A 174 12.85 8.83 7.55
C GLY A 174 13.54 10.20 7.44
N SER A 175 14.74 10.26 6.89
CA SER A 175 15.52 11.51 6.72
C SER A 175 14.86 12.58 5.87
N ALA A 176 13.96 12.17 4.98
CA ALA A 176 13.24 13.07 4.10
C ALA A 176 11.91 13.59 4.69
N GLY A 177 11.60 13.25 5.95
CA GLY A 177 10.43 13.73 6.70
C GLY A 177 9.47 12.63 7.14
N VAL A 178 8.26 13.02 7.52
CA VAL A 178 7.18 12.12 7.95
C VAL A 178 6.66 11.25 6.79
N SER A 179 5.89 10.22 7.16
CA SER A 179 5.20 9.33 6.24
C SER A 179 4.18 10.12 5.41
N VAL A 180 3.95 9.67 4.18
CA VAL A 180 3.04 10.32 3.24
C VAL A 180 1.87 9.38 2.94
N ALA A 181 0.66 9.92 2.92
CA ALA A 181 -0.53 9.17 2.58
C ALA A 181 -0.52 8.73 1.12
N GLY A 182 -1.21 7.63 0.83
CA GLY A 182 -1.49 7.23 -0.55
C GLY A 182 -2.34 8.30 -1.25
N THR A 183 -2.12 8.49 -2.55
CA THR A 183 -2.90 9.45 -3.34
C THR A 183 -4.35 8.98 -3.42
N ALA A 184 -5.29 9.86 -3.08
CA ALA A 184 -6.72 9.56 -3.19
C ALA A 184 -7.11 9.21 -4.63
N ASN A 185 -8.08 8.31 -4.77
CA ASN A 185 -8.62 7.83 -6.05
C ASN A 185 -7.61 7.09 -6.93
N THR A 186 -6.55 6.53 -6.35
CA THR A 186 -5.64 5.63 -7.06
C THR A 186 -5.59 4.22 -6.47
N GLY A 187 -6.18 4.00 -5.30
CA GLY A 187 -6.01 2.78 -4.52
C GLY A 187 -4.57 2.56 -4.05
N GLY A 188 -3.76 3.62 -3.95
CA GLY A 188 -2.35 3.52 -3.53
C GLY A 188 -2.18 3.24 -2.03
N GLY A 189 -1.14 2.50 -1.66
CA GLY A 189 -0.80 2.21 -0.27
C GLY A 189 -0.18 3.41 0.47
N GLY A 190 -0.36 3.50 1.78
CA GLY A 190 0.23 4.54 2.63
C GLY A 190 1.66 4.22 3.06
N GLY A 191 2.46 5.25 3.38
CA GLY A 191 3.84 5.09 3.84
C GLY A 191 3.98 4.65 5.29
N GLY A 192 5.01 3.86 5.59
CA GLY A 192 5.31 3.36 6.94
C GLY A 192 5.90 4.41 7.90
N GLY A 193 5.60 4.27 9.19
CA GLY A 193 6.07 5.16 10.28
C GLY A 193 7.47 4.83 10.85
N THR A 194 8.06 5.78 11.59
CA THR A 194 9.32 5.62 12.35
C THR A 194 9.14 5.99 13.82
N ASP A 195 10.19 5.78 14.62
CA ASP A 195 10.13 5.83 16.09
C ASP A 195 10.03 7.24 16.70
N VAL A 196 10.51 8.26 15.99
CA VAL A 196 10.63 9.63 16.52
C VAL A 196 9.60 10.58 15.91
N GLN A 197 8.99 10.20 14.79
CA GLN A 197 7.97 10.96 14.09
C GLN A 197 7.02 10.02 13.34
N MET A 198 5.79 10.02 13.82
CA MET A 198 4.53 9.81 13.11
C MET A 198 4.17 8.40 12.61
N GLU A 199 2.89 8.18 12.86
CA GLU A 199 1.94 7.17 12.42
C GLU A 199 2.23 6.65 11.01
N GLY A 200 1.84 5.40 10.75
CA GLY A 200 1.66 4.99 9.36
C GLY A 200 0.69 5.97 8.70
N ALA A 201 0.94 6.34 7.45
CA ALA A 201 0.00 7.19 6.74
C ALA A 201 -1.13 6.35 6.13
N ASN A 202 -2.31 6.94 5.98
CA ASN A 202 -3.46 6.28 5.37
C ASN A 202 -3.19 5.89 3.91
N GLY A 203 -3.81 4.81 3.47
CA GLY A 203 -3.94 4.49 2.05
C GLY A 203 -4.85 5.47 1.31
N GLY A 204 -4.66 5.57 0.00
CA GLY A 204 -5.55 6.30 -0.89
C GLY A 204 -6.85 5.53 -1.14
N SER A 205 -7.96 6.25 -1.26
CA SER A 205 -9.23 5.64 -1.70
C SER A 205 -9.10 4.95 -3.06
N GLY A 206 -9.92 3.94 -3.28
CA GLY A 206 -10.13 3.34 -4.59
C GLY A 206 -10.81 4.29 -5.57
N ILE A 207 -11.02 3.80 -6.79
CA ILE A 207 -11.76 4.49 -7.83
C ILE A 207 -12.45 3.43 -8.71
N VAL A 208 -13.65 3.74 -9.19
CA VAL A 208 -14.33 2.96 -10.22
C VAL A 208 -14.51 3.86 -11.44
N ILE A 209 -13.98 3.43 -12.59
CA ILE A 209 -14.08 4.17 -13.85
C ILE A 209 -14.88 3.31 -14.83
N ILE A 210 -16.01 3.86 -15.31
CA ILE A 210 -16.87 3.22 -16.29
C ILE A 210 -16.78 4.04 -17.57
N ARG A 211 -16.45 3.37 -18.69
CA ARG A 211 -16.43 3.99 -20.01
C ARG A 211 -17.24 3.15 -20.98
N TYR A 212 -18.21 3.78 -21.62
CA TYR A 212 -19.13 3.13 -22.55
C TYR A 212 -19.30 3.98 -23.82
N PRO A 213 -19.66 3.38 -24.96
CA PRO A 213 -19.96 4.12 -26.18
C PRO A 213 -21.18 5.01 -25.99
N THR A 214 -21.13 6.24 -26.49
CA THR A 214 -22.33 7.06 -26.66
C THR A 214 -23.03 6.68 -27.98
N PRO A 215 -24.38 6.74 -28.05
CA PRO A 215 -25.14 6.56 -29.29
C PRO A 215 -24.69 7.51 -30.41
#